data_AF-A0ABD6C370-F1
#
_entry.id   AF-A0ABD6C370-F1
#
_cell.length_a   1.000
_cell.length_b   1.000
_cell.length_c   1.000
_cell.angle_alpha   90.00
_cell.angle_beta   90.00
_cell.angle_gamma   90.00
#
_symmetry.space_group_name_H-M   'P 1'
#
loop_
_entity.id
_entity.type
_entity.pdbx_description
1 polymer ?
#
loop_
_entity_poly.entity_id
_entity_poly.type
_entity_poly.pdbx_seq_one_letter_code
_entity_poly.pdbx_strand_id
1 'polypeptide(L)' 'MGSNHSPQSELSDTQRALLQNAVQNCYFKVPRGISTTELAEANGLSSREANEEMRRALDIVLRNAGFDE' A
#
# COMPACT_ATOMS: atom_id res chain seq x y z
N MET A 1 -33.15 8.85 -9.41
CA MET A 1 -32.02 9.80 -9.46
C MET A 1 -31.24 9.61 -8.18
N GLY A 2 -30.10 8.91 -8.26
CA GLY A 2 -29.30 8.53 -7.10
C GLY A 2 -28.26 9.60 -6.80
N SER A 3 -28.35 10.21 -5.63
CA SER A 3 -27.31 11.11 -5.13
C SER A 3 -26.24 10.25 -4.45
N ASN A 4 -25.09 10.14 -5.11
CA ASN A 4 -23.84 9.58 -4.58
C ASN A 4 -23.46 10.31 -3.28
N HIS A 5 -23.41 9.58 -2.17
CA HIS A 5 -22.61 9.95 -1.01
C HIS A 5 -21.77 8.75 -0.61
N SER A 6 -20.62 8.60 -1.26
CA SER A 6 -19.51 7.83 -0.71
C SER A 6 -19.13 8.47 0.63
N PRO A 7 -19.04 7.73 1.75
CA PRO A 7 -18.43 8.26 2.95
C PRO A 7 -16.94 8.42 2.67
N GLN A 8 -16.57 9.60 2.18
CA GLN A 8 -15.18 10.04 2.13
C GLN A 8 -14.59 9.86 3.54
N SER A 9 -13.64 8.93 3.67
CA SER A 9 -13.05 8.55 4.96
C SER A 9 -12.48 9.74 5.74
N GLU A 10 -13.23 10.16 6.77
CA GLU A 10 -12.95 10.24 8.23
C GLU A 10 -11.57 10.64 8.78
N LEU A 11 -10.58 10.99 7.98
CA LEU A 11 -9.32 11.49 8.52
C LEU A 11 -9.43 12.97 8.88
N SER A 12 -9.15 13.29 10.15
CA SER A 12 -8.93 14.68 10.54
C SER A 12 -7.74 15.27 9.80
N ASP A 13 -7.75 16.59 9.61
CA ASP A 13 -6.69 17.32 8.92
C ASP A 13 -5.31 17.05 9.53
N THR A 14 -5.26 16.90 10.85
CA THR A 14 -4.03 16.57 11.59
C THR A 14 -3.51 15.17 11.26
N GLN A 15 -4.38 14.15 11.23
CA GLN A 15 -3.97 12.77 10.91
C GLN A 15 -3.50 12.66 9.46
N ARG A 16 -4.15 13.38 8.54
CA ARG A 16 -3.75 13.46 7.14
C ARG A 16 -2.38 14.11 6.97
N ALA A 17 -2.15 15.24 7.64
CA ALA A 17 -0.86 15.93 7.63
C ALA A 17 0.27 15.08 8.23
N LEU A 18 -0.03 14.24 9.23
CA LEU A 18 0.96 13.38 9.87
C LEU A 18 1.40 12.21 8.98
N LEU A 19 0.45 11.53 8.33
CA LEU A 19 0.75 10.44 7.39
C LEU A 19 1.51 10.95 6.17
N GLN A 20 1.18 12.15 5.67
CA GLN A 20 1.92 12.80 4.58
C GLN A 20 3.36 13.12 4.98
N ASN A 21 3.58 13.65 6.18
CA ASN A 21 4.93 13.91 6.69
C ASN A 21 5.73 12.63 6.92
N ALA A 22 5.10 11.55 7.36
CA ALA A 22 5.76 10.26 7.54
C ALA A 22 6.29 9.71 6.20
N VAL A 23 5.50 9.73 5.13
CA VAL A 23 6.00 9.34 3.80
C VAL A 23 7.15 10.25 3.34
N GLN A 24 7.02 11.57 3.54
CA GLN A 24 8.01 12.57 3.11
C GLN A 24 9.37 12.45 3.82
N ASN A 25 9.38 11.96 5.07
CA ASN A 25 10.61 11.76 5.84
C ASN A 25 11.16 10.33 5.72
N CYS A 26 10.72 9.57 4.70
CA CYS A 26 11.07 8.17 4.52
C CYS A 26 10.78 7.30 5.76
N TYR A 27 9.88 7.75 6.64
CA TYR A 27 9.30 6.87 7.65
C TYR A 27 8.60 5.70 6.94
N PHE A 28 7.98 5.98 5.79
CA PHE A 28 7.63 4.98 4.79
C PHE A 28 8.59 5.11 3.60
N LYS A 29 9.54 4.19 3.45
CA LYS A 29 10.53 4.22 2.37
C LYS A 29 9.91 3.73 1.05
N VAL A 30 9.57 4.66 0.17
CA VAL A 30 9.24 4.45 -1.26
C VAL A 30 10.24 5.30 -2.07
N PRO A 31 10.91 4.78 -3.10
CA PRO A 31 10.72 3.49 -3.78
C PRO A 31 11.34 2.30 -3.05
N ARG A 32 10.94 1.09 -3.47
CA ARG A 32 11.39 -0.20 -2.93
C ARG A 32 12.91 -0.18 -2.74
N GLY A 33 13.36 -0.44 -1.50
CA GLY A 33 14.79 -0.43 -1.15
C GLY A 33 15.60 -1.59 -1.73
N ILE A 34 14.92 -2.57 -2.34
CA ILE A 34 15.49 -3.72 -3.04
C ILE A 34 14.61 -4.04 -4.25
N SER A 35 15.19 -4.65 -5.28
CA SER A 35 14.45 -5.17 -6.44
C SER A 35 13.55 -6.34 -6.05
N THR A 36 12.55 -6.65 -6.88
CA THR A 36 11.74 -7.85 -6.67
C THR A 36 12.57 -9.13 -6.75
N THR A 37 13.65 -9.13 -7.55
CA THR A 37 14.53 -10.29 -7.67
C THR A 37 15.35 -10.51 -6.40
N GLU A 38 15.92 -9.45 -5.82
CA GLU A 38 16.61 -9.52 -4.52
C GLU A 38 15.64 -9.89 -3.40
N LEU A 39 14.40 -9.37 -3.44
CA LEU A 39 13.34 -9.74 -2.51
C LEU A 39 12.97 -11.23 -2.66
N ALA A 40 12.90 -11.74 -3.89
CA ALA A 40 12.59 -13.14 -4.15
C ALA A 40 13.70 -14.05 -3.65
N GLU A 41 14.96 -13.72 -3.95
CA GLU A 41 16.14 -14.46 -3.48
C GLU A 41 16.19 -14.51 -1.94
N ALA A 42 15.97 -13.37 -1.28
CA ALA A 42 15.93 -13.29 0.18
C ALA A 42 14.84 -14.16 0.82
N ASN A 43 13.81 -14.56 0.06
CA ASN A 43 12.69 -15.38 0.52
C ASN A 43 12.71 -16.80 -0.08
N GLY A 44 13.75 -17.19 -0.83
CA GLY A 44 13.82 -18.50 -1.49
C GLY A 44 12.74 -18.72 -2.57
N LEU A 45 12.24 -17.64 -3.15
CA LEU A 45 11.20 -17.64 -4.18
C LEU A 45 11.79 -17.34 -5.55
N SER A 46 11.08 -17.75 -6.61
CA SER A 46 11.28 -17.14 -7.92
C SER A 46 10.76 -15.71 -7.93
N SER A 47 11.31 -14.87 -8.82
CA SER A 47 10.80 -13.50 -9.01
C SER A 47 9.32 -13.46 -9.45
N ARG A 48 8.84 -14.54 -10.08
CA ARG A 48 7.44 -14.68 -10.47
C ARG A 48 6.56 -14.92 -9.24
N GLU A 49 6.91 -15.89 -8.41
CA GLU A 49 6.18 -16.19 -7.16
C GLU A 49 6.16 -14.97 -6.24
N ALA A 50 7.30 -14.29 -6.06
CA ALA A 50 7.36 -13.08 -5.25
C ALA A 50 6.43 -11.96 -5.76
N ASN A 51 6.31 -11.78 -7.08
CA ASN A 51 5.37 -10.81 -7.65
C ASN A 51 3.92 -11.20 -7.43
N GLU A 52 3.57 -12.48 -7.66
CA GLU A 52 2.20 -12.97 -7.48
C GLU A 52 1.77 -12.85 -6.00
N GLU A 53 2.65 -13.22 -5.07
CA GLU A 53 2.40 -13.10 -3.63
C GLU A 53 2.30 -11.64 -3.18
N MET A 54 3.21 -10.77 -3.62
CA MET A 54 3.15 -9.33 -3.29
C MET A 54 1.87 -8.67 -3.82
N ARG A 55 1.40 -9.06 -5.02
CA ARG A 55 0.15 -8.53 -5.57
C ARG A 55 -1.04 -8.95 -4.72
N ARG A 56 -1.15 -10.25 -4.38
CA ARG A 56 -2.23 -10.76 -3.50
C ARG A 56 -2.21 -10.07 -2.14
N ALA A 57 -1.02 -9.89 -1.55
CA ALA A 57 -0.87 -9.22 -0.27
C ALA A 57 -1.29 -7.74 -0.33
N LEU A 58 -0.91 -7.02 -1.39
CA LEU A 58 -1.31 -5.62 -1.61
C LEU A 58 -2.82 -5.49 -1.81
N ASP A 59 -3.45 -6.38 -2.59
CA ASP A 59 -4.90 -6.39 -2.80
C ASP A 59 -5.64 -6.53 -1.44
N ILE A 60 -5.17 -7.42 -0.56
CA ILE A 60 -5.75 -7.58 0.79
C ILE A 60 -5.59 -6.31 1.64
N VAL A 61 -4.42 -5.67 1.61
CA VAL A 61 -4.16 -4.43 2.37
C VAL A 61 -5.04 -3.28 1.87
N LEU A 62 -5.13 -3.12 0.55
CA LEU A 62 -5.94 -2.07 -0.07
C LEU A 62 -7.42 -2.29 0.24
N ARG A 63 -7.93 -3.51 0.10
CA ARG A 63 -9.30 -3.85 0.51
C ARG A 63 -9.57 -3.56 1.97
N ASN A 64 -8.72 -4.02 2.89
CA ASN A 64 -8.93 -3.83 4.32
C ASN A 64 -8.87 -2.35 4.72
N ALA A 65 -8.14 -1.54 3.97
CA ALA A 65 -8.08 -0.09 4.16
C ALA A 65 -9.18 0.67 3.39
N GLY A 66 -10.11 -0.04 2.75
CA GLY A 66 -11.25 0.56 2.04
C GLY A 66 -10.89 1.20 0.70
N PHE A 67 -9.80 0.76 0.08
CA PHE A 67 -9.29 1.30 -1.18
C PHE A 67 -9.56 0.42 -2.42
N ASP A 68 -10.15 -0.76 -2.25
CA ASP A 68 -10.71 -1.56 -3.37
C ASP A 68 -12.21 -1.26 -3.50
N GLU A 69 -12.62 -0.56 -4.56
CA GLU A 69 -14.01 -0.51 -5.08
C GLU A 69 -14.21 -1.54 -6.20
#